data_AF-A0A964INR3-F1
#
_entry.id   AF-A0A964INR3-F1
#
_cell.length_a   1.000
_cell.length_b   1.000
_cell.length_c   1.000
_cell.angle_alpha   90.00
_cell.angle_beta   90.00
_cell.angle_gamma   90.00
#
_symmetry.space_group_name_H-M   'P 1'
#
loop_
_entity.id
_entity.type
_entity.pdbx_description
1 polymer ?
#
loop_
_entity_poly.entity_id
_entity_poly.type
_entity_poly.pdbx_seq_one_letter_code
_entity_poly.pdbx_strand_id
1 'polypeptide(L)' 'MQYTIRGVPAALDTALRQRARARGTSLNEAAVDALIEGAGLTGAPRKRRHLGDIAGSWKTDKAVESALAAQDEVDKGLWK' A
#
# COMPACT_ATOMS: atom_id res chain seq x y z
N MET A 1 -0.70 20.95 3.30
CA MET A 1 -1.93 21.77 3.45
C MET A 1 -3.00 20.89 4.06
N GLN A 2 -3.79 21.39 5.01
CA GLN A 2 -4.83 20.63 5.72
C GLN A 2 -6.20 21.19 5.37
N TYR A 3 -7.15 20.31 5.05
CA TYR A 3 -8.52 20.65 4.72
C TYR A 3 -9.49 19.99 5.70
N THR A 4 -10.56 20.68 6.06
CA THR A 4 -11.68 20.13 6.83
C THR A 4 -12.91 20.06 5.94
N ILE A 5 -13.41 18.85 5.69
CA ILE A 5 -14.63 18.63 4.91
C ILE A 5 -15.81 18.51 5.89
N ARG A 6 -16.79 19.40 5.76
CA ARG A 6 -18.00 19.42 6.59
C ARG A 6 -19.19 18.85 5.81
N GLY A 7 -20.20 18.36 6.53
CA GLY A 7 -21.44 17.89 5.91
C GLY A 7 -21.30 16.58 5.13
N VAL A 8 -20.39 15.69 5.56
CA VAL A 8 -20.21 14.38 4.94
C VAL A 8 -21.48 13.54 5.16
N PRO A 9 -22.19 13.11 4.10
CA PRO A 9 -23.37 12.28 4.24
C PRO A 9 -23.05 10.95 4.94
N ALA A 10 -23.97 10.43 5.76
CA ALA A 10 -23.75 9.19 6.52
C ALA A 10 -23.41 7.98 5.62
N ALA A 11 -24.02 7.92 4.43
CA ALA A 11 -23.71 6.89 3.43
C ALA A 11 -22.25 6.96 2.95
N LEU A 12 -21.72 8.18 2.77
CA LEU A 12 -20.33 8.38 2.36
C LEU A 12 -19.34 8.04 3.48
N ASP A 13 -19.60 8.43 4.73
CA ASP A 13 -18.77 8.04 5.88
C ASP A 13 -18.70 6.50 6.01
N THR A 14 -19.85 5.83 5.89
CA THR A 14 -19.92 4.37 5.93
C THR A 14 -19.09 3.72 4.83
N ALA A 15 -19.21 4.21 3.59
CA ALA A 15 -18.45 3.70 2.45
C ALA A 15 -16.93 3.91 2.63
N LEU A 16 -16.51 5.08 3.12
CA LEU A 16 -15.11 5.38 3.39
C LEU A 16 -14.52 4.49 4.49
N ARG A 17 -15.27 4.22 5.56
CA ARG A 17 -14.85 3.29 6.63
C ARG A 17 -14.71 1.86 6.15
N GLN A 18 -15.65 1.38 5.33
CA GLN A 18 -15.55 0.05 4.72
C GLN A 18 -14.31 -0.05 3.83
N ARG A 19 -14.05 0.96 3.00
CA ARG A 19 -12.86 1.05 2.15
C ARG A 19 -11.56 1.05 2.97
N ALA A 20 -11.51 1.83 4.05
CA ALA A 20 -10.36 1.89 4.96
C ALA A 20 -10.06 0.52 5.58
N ARG A 21 -11.09 -0.18 6.09
CA ARG A 21 -10.95 -1.54 6.64
C ARG A 21 -10.47 -2.55 5.60
N ALA A 22 -11.09 -2.56 4.43
CA ALA A 22 -10.74 -3.50 3.36
C ALA A 22 -9.29 -3.34 2.89
N ARG A 23 -8.74 -2.12 2.94
CA ARG A 23 -7.38 -1.80 2.52
C ARG A 23 -6.36 -1.75 3.67
N GLY A 24 -6.80 -1.92 4.92
CA GLY A 24 -5.93 -1.76 6.09
C GLY A 24 -5.33 -0.37 6.24
N THR A 25 -6.04 0.68 5.80
CA THR A 25 -5.56 2.08 5.81
C THR A 25 -6.36 2.93 6.79
N SER A 26 -5.86 4.13 7.10
CA SER A 26 -6.60 5.09 7.92
C SER A 26 -7.82 5.65 7.15
N LEU A 27 -8.84 6.11 7.87
CA LEU A 27 -10.01 6.76 7.26
C LEU A 27 -9.62 7.99 6.44
N ASN A 28 -8.64 8.77 6.92
CA ASN A 28 -8.13 9.93 6.21
C ASN A 28 -7.46 9.54 4.88
N GLU A 29 -6.65 8.48 4.88
CA GLU A 29 -6.01 7.99 3.65
C GLU A 29 -7.05 7.48 2.65
N ALA A 30 -8.05 6.72 3.10
CA ALA A 30 -9.15 6.27 2.24
C ALA A 30 -9.95 7.45 1.65
N ALA A 31 -10.17 8.52 2.42
CA ALA A 31 -10.84 9.73 1.94
C ALA A 31 -10.01 10.48 0.89
N VAL A 32 -8.71 10.65 1.14
CA VAL A 32 -7.79 11.30 0.18
C VAL A 32 -7.72 10.49 -1.12
N ASP A 33 -7.61 9.16 -1.04
CA ASP A 33 -7.61 8.30 -2.22
C ASP A 33 -8.89 8.42 -3.03
N ALA A 34 -10.05 8.46 -2.37
CA ALA A 34 -11.33 8.64 -3.06
C ALA A 34 -11.43 10.01 -3.77
N LEU A 35 -10.87 11.07 -3.17
CA LEU A 35 -10.80 12.39 -3.80
C LEU A 35 -9.85 12.43 -5.00
N ILE A 36 -8.70 11.75 -4.91
CA ILE A 36 -7.76 11.60 -6.03
C ILE A 36 -8.43 10.86 -7.20
N GLU A 37 -9.11 9.75 -6.91
CA GLU A 37 -9.90 8.99 -7.89
C GLU A 37 -11.00 9.84 -8.52
N GLY A 38 -11.82 10.51 -7.71
CA GLY A 38 -12.91 11.37 -8.19
C GLY A 38 -12.46 12.60 -8.97
N ALA A 39 -11.26 13.11 -8.70
CA ALA A 39 -10.65 14.21 -9.45
C ALA A 39 -9.92 13.76 -10.73
N GLY A 40 -9.91 12.46 -11.06
CA GLY A 40 -9.23 11.93 -12.23
C GLY A 40 -7.70 11.93 -12.12
N LEU A 41 -7.16 11.99 -10.91
CA LEU A 41 -5.71 12.05 -10.64
C LEU A 41 -5.08 10.66 -10.44
N THR A 42 -5.82 9.59 -10.73
CA THR A 42 -5.32 8.21 -10.78
C THR A 42 -4.27 8.07 -11.87
N GLY A 43 -3.00 8.21 -11.49
CA GLY A 43 -1.85 8.21 -12.41
C GLY A 43 -0.70 9.09 -11.91
N ALA A 44 -1.01 10.05 -11.03
CA ALA A 44 0.04 10.73 -10.28
C ALA A 44 0.78 9.69 -9.41
N PRO A 45 2.12 9.64 -9.44
CA PRO A 45 2.88 8.68 -8.64
C PRO A 45 2.59 8.89 -7.16
N ARG A 46 1.77 8.01 -6.58
CA ARG A 46 1.49 8.01 -5.14
C ARG A 46 2.78 7.55 -4.45
N LYS A 47 3.39 8.44 -3.65
CA LYS A 47 4.53 8.06 -2.79
C LYS A 47 4.07 7.00 -1.79
N ARG A 48 4.28 5.73 -2.10
CA ARG A 48 4.11 4.62 -1.16
C ARG A 48 5.29 4.64 -0.20
N ARG A 49 5.00 4.86 1.09
CA ARG A 49 6.03 4.99 2.13
C ARG A 49 6.37 3.65 2.79
N HIS A 50 5.55 2.65 2.57
CA HIS A 50 5.71 1.30 3.09
C HIS A 50 5.22 0.29 2.06
N LEU A 51 5.77 -0.92 2.15
CA LEU A 51 5.42 -2.07 1.30
C LEU A 51 4.44 -3.03 2.00
N GLY A 52 3.77 -2.59 3.07
CA GLY A 52 2.91 -3.44 3.89
C GLY A 52 1.73 -4.06 3.12
N ASP A 53 1.29 -3.46 2.02
CA ASP A 53 0.20 -3.96 1.19
C ASP A 53 0.63 -5.04 0.19
N ILE A 54 1.94 -5.25 0.00
CA ILE A 54 2.51 -6.32 -0.82
C ILE A 54 3.26 -7.37 0.00
N ALA A 55 3.52 -7.08 1.28
CA ALA A 55 4.13 -8.04 2.19
C ALA A 55 3.20 -9.26 2.35
N GLY A 56 3.72 -10.45 2.10
CA GLY A 56 2.94 -11.70 2.15
C GLY A 56 2.05 -11.97 0.94
N SER A 57 1.98 -11.07 -0.05
CA SER A 57 1.31 -11.34 -1.33
C SER A 57 2.22 -12.08 -2.33
N TRP A 58 3.34 -12.62 -1.85
CA TRP A 58 4.34 -13.30 -2.66
C TRP A 58 3.75 -14.57 -3.28
N LYS A 59 3.94 -14.73 -4.59
CA LYS A 59 3.63 -15.98 -5.28
C LYS A 59 4.91 -16.75 -5.45
N THR A 60 4.91 -18.02 -5.04
CA THR A 60 6.07 -18.90 -5.18
C THR A 60 6.48 -18.99 -6.64
N ASP A 61 7.74 -18.63 -6.92
CA ASP A 61 8.35 -18.70 -8.23
C ASP A 61 9.70 -19.42 -8.11
N LYS A 62 9.84 -20.53 -8.84
CA LYS A 62 11.02 -21.41 -8.72
C LYS A 62 12.34 -20.69 -9.04
N ALA A 63 12.34 -19.77 -10.00
CA ALA A 63 13.55 -19.04 -10.37
C ALA A 63 13.94 -18.06 -9.27
N VAL A 64 12.96 -17.37 -8.67
CA VAL A 64 13.24 -16.47 -7.55
C VAL A 64 13.67 -17.22 -6.30
N GLU A 65 13.00 -18.33 -5.94
CA GLU A 65 13.42 -19.14 -4.79
C GLU A 65 14.86 -19.65 -4.95
N SER A 66 15.26 -20.05 -6.17
CA SER A 66 16.63 -20.49 -6.45
C SER A 66 17.64 -19.35 -6.34
N ALA A 67 17.27 -18.14 -6.79
CA ALA A 67 18.11 -16.95 -6.67
C ALA A 67 18.29 -16.51 -5.21
N LEU A 68 17.21 -16.54 -4.41
CA LEU A 68 17.26 -16.24 -2.98
C LEU A 68 18.15 -17.24 -2.24
N ALA A 69 18.01 -18.53 -2.53
CA ALA A 69 18.86 -19.56 -1.91
C ALA A 69 20.35 -19.37 -2.23
N ALA A 70 20.68 -18.95 -3.46
CA ALA A 70 22.06 -18.63 -3.84
C ALA A 70 22.56 -17.34 -3.16
N GLN A 71 21.68 -16.36 -2.94
CA GLN A 71 22.01 -15.12 -2.25
C GLN A 71 22.22 -15.32 -0.73
N ASP A 72 21.49 -16.24 -0.10
CA ASP A 72 21.60 -16.56 1.32
C ASP A 72 22.87 -17.38 1.66
N GLU A 73 23.64 -17.80 0.65
CA GLU A 73 24.93 -18.47 0.84
C GLU A 73 26.00 -17.45 1.27
N VAL A 74 26.50 -17.63 2.49
CA VAL A 74 27.54 -16.78 3.06
C VAL A 74 28.90 -17.12 2.43
N ASP A 75 29.47 -16.15 1.73
CA ASP A 75 30.89 -16.18 1.37
C ASP A 75 31.77 -15.79 2.56
N LYS A 76 32.39 -16.79 3.20
CA LYS A 76 33.28 -16.61 4.35
C LYS A 76 34.54 -15.79 4.03
N GLY A 77 34.93 -15.67 2.76
CA GLY A 77 36.04 -14.84 2.32
C GLY A 77 35.71 -13.35 2.30
N LEU A 78 34.46 -12.99 1.99
CA LEU A 78 33.94 -11.62 2.01
C LEU A 78 33.53 -11.12 3.41
N TRP A 79 33.40 -12.04 4.38
CA TRP A 79 32.96 -11.75 5.76
C TRP A 79 34.10 -11.66 6.79
N LYS A 80 35.34 -11.47 6.35
CA LYS A 80 36.50 -11.19 7.21
C LYS A 80 36.76 -9.71 7.39
#